data_AF-A0A4P5WGJ9-F1
#
_entry.id   AF-A0A4P5WGJ9-F1
#
_cell.length_a   1.000
_cell.length_b   1.000
_cell.length_c   1.000
_cell.angle_alpha   90.00
_cell.angle_beta   90.00
_cell.angle_gamma   90.00
#
_symmetry.space_group_name_H-M   'P 1'
#
loop_
_entity.id
_entity.type
_entity.pdbx_description
1 polymer ?
#
loop_
_entity_poly.entity_id
_entity_poly.type
_entity_poly.pdbx_seq_one_letter_code
_entity_poly.pdbx_strand_id
1 'polypeptide(L)'
;MLLAKIIAVAILIWFFHSAKENGQEPFKWAIIGFVGYAITWEAAHLITDAITENRAIASTFPALIAMVGAWLIRQKLISDIKKL
;
A
#
# COMPACT_ATOMS: atom_id res chain seq x y z
N MET A 1 -5.98 4.85 14.53
CA MET A 1 -4.74 5.50 14.06
C MET A 1 -3.47 4.66 14.26
N LEU A 2 -3.29 3.96 15.38
CA LEU A 2 -2.13 3.07 15.59
C LEU A 2 -2.01 1.95 14.53
N LEU A 3 -3.13 1.30 14.20
CA LEU A 3 -3.15 0.18 13.25
C LEU A 3 -2.71 0.60 11.83
N ALA A 4 -3.14 1.77 11.35
CA ALA A 4 -2.74 2.30 10.05
C ALA A 4 -1.23 2.58 9.98
N LYS A 5 -0.65 3.13 11.06
CA LYS A 5 0.80 3.35 11.14
C LYS A 5 1.58 2.04 11.12
N ILE A 6 1.10 1.02 11.83
CA ILE A 6 1.72 -0.31 11.84
C ILE A 6 1.66 -0.94 10.45
N ILE A 7 0.51 -0.86 9.77
CA ILE A 7 0.33 -1.37 8.40
C ILE A 7 1.25 -0.63 7.42
N ALA A 8 1.36 0.69 7.51
CA ALA A 8 2.24 1.47 6.64
C ALA A 8 3.72 1.07 6.80
N VAL A 9 4.19 0.87 8.04
CA VAL A 9 5.54 0.40 8.33
C VAL A 9 5.73 -1.05 7.85
N ALA A 10 4.74 -1.92 8.04
CA ALA A 10 4.79 -3.29 7.56
C ALA A 10 4.89 -3.36 6.03
N ILE A 11 4.14 -2.53 5.29
CA ILE A 11 4.20 -2.42 3.83
C ILE A 11 5.61 -1.97 3.39
N LEU A 12 6.18 -0.97 4.04
CA LEU A 12 7.54 -0.50 3.76
C LEU A 12 8.58 -1.60 3.93
N ILE A 13 8.57 -2.30 5.08
CA ILE A 13 9.49 -3.40 5.38
C ILE A 13 9.30 -4.53 4.36
N TRP A 14 8.06 -4.83 4.01
CA TRP A 14 7.74 -5.91 3.08
C TRP A 14 8.22 -5.63 1.66
N PHE A 15 8.05 -4.40 1.16
CA PHE A 15 8.59 -3.97 -0.13
C PHE A 15 10.12 -3.94 -0.13
N PHE A 16 10.74 -3.48 0.96
CA PHE A 16 12.19 -3.48 1.12
C PHE A 16 12.77 -4.89 1.08
N HIS A 17 12.19 -5.83 1.82
CA HIS A 17 12.65 -7.22 1.85
C HIS A 17 12.47 -7.89 0.49
N SER A 18 11.31 -7.68 -0.16
CA SER A 18 11.04 -8.24 -1.49
C SER A 18 12.04 -7.76 -2.54
N ALA A 19 12.43 -6.49 -2.50
CA ALA A 19 13.43 -5.96 -3.42
C ALA A 19 14.81 -6.59 -3.20
N LYS A 20 15.22 -6.77 -1.94
CA LYS A 20 16.47 -7.44 -1.59
C LYS A 20 16.51 -8.89 -2.10
N GLU A 21 15.42 -9.63 -1.96
CA GLU A 21 15.29 -11.01 -2.48
C GLU A 21 15.37 -11.10 -4.01
N ASN A 22 14.96 -10.05 -4.72
CA ASN A 22 14.95 -9.99 -6.18
C ASN A 22 16.15 -9.22 -6.77
N GLY A 23 17.17 -8.88 -5.95
CA GLY A 23 18.39 -8.19 -6.42
C GLY A 23 18.19 -6.74 -6.88
N GLN A 24 17.09 -6.10 -6.47
CA GLN A 24 16.72 -4.73 -6.85
C GLN A 24 17.07 -3.72 -5.74
N GLU A 25 17.14 -2.44 -6.09
CA GLU A 25 17.40 -1.37 -5.11
C GLU A 25 16.27 -1.28 -4.06
N PRO A 26 16.54 -1.65 -2.79
CA PRO A 26 15.49 -1.77 -1.77
C PRO A 26 14.83 -0.45 -1.41
N PHE A 27 15.58 0.64 -1.49
CA PHE A 27 15.09 1.98 -1.16
C PHE A 27 14.08 2.49 -2.19
N LYS A 28 14.34 2.28 -3.49
CA LYS A 28 13.39 2.63 -4.56
C LYS A 28 12.08 1.85 -4.42
N TRP A 29 12.17 0.56 -4.10
CA TRP A 29 11.01 -0.28 -3.88
C TRP A 29 10.19 0.10 -2.64
N ALA A 30 10.86 0.45 -1.55
CA ALA A 30 10.18 0.96 -0.35
C ALA A 30 9.41 2.26 -0.67
N ILE A 31 10.02 3.19 -1.43
CA ILE A 31 9.33 4.41 -1.88
C ILE A 31 8.10 4.08 -2.73
N ILE A 32 8.22 3.14 -3.68
CA ILE A 32 7.09 2.74 -4.52
C ILE A 32 5.96 2.14 -3.68
N GLY A 33 6.28 1.29 -2.69
CA GLY A 33 5.30 0.75 -1.75
C GLY A 33 4.61 1.83 -0.92
N PHE A 34 5.35 2.83 -0.47
CA PHE A 34 4.81 3.97 0.30
C PHE A 34 3.90 4.86 -0.55
N VAL A 35 4.34 5.21 -1.76
CA VAL A 35 3.55 6.01 -2.72
C VAL A 35 2.28 5.25 -3.11
N GLY A 36 2.37 3.95 -3.36
CA GLY A 36 1.22 3.09 -3.62
C GLY A 36 0.21 3.08 -2.47
N TYR A 37 0.69 2.96 -1.24
CA TYR A 37 -0.15 3.05 -0.04
C TYR A 37 -0.83 4.42 0.09
N ALA A 38 -0.09 5.52 -0.09
CA ALA A 38 -0.61 6.87 0.05
C ALA A 38 -1.70 7.19 -1.00
N ILE A 39 -1.47 6.85 -2.27
CA ILE A 39 -2.45 7.06 -3.34
C ILE A 39 -3.72 6.24 -3.07
N THR A 40 -3.56 4.98 -2.66
CA THR A 40 -4.70 4.11 -2.40
C THR A 40 -5.48 4.53 -1.15
N TRP A 41 -4.79 5.07 -0.14
CA TRP A 41 -5.40 5.64 1.05
C TRP A 41 -6.29 6.84 0.71
N GLU A 42 -5.77 7.81 -0.04
CA GLU A 42 -6.53 8.99 -0.47
C GLU A 42 -7.73 8.60 -1.36
N ALA A 43 -7.51 7.71 -2.34
CA ALA A 43 -8.59 7.23 -3.22
C ALA A 43 -9.71 6.54 -2.42
N ALA A 44 -9.35 5.71 -1.45
CA ALA A 44 -10.33 5.02 -0.64
C ALA A 44 -11.04 5.93 0.36
N HIS A 45 -10.37 6.97 0.88
CA HIS A 45 -11.00 8.00 1.70
C HIS A 45 -12.06 8.76 0.89
N LEU A 46 -11.72 9.21 -0.31
CA LEU A 46 -12.67 9.91 -1.20
C LEU A 46 -13.90 9.07 -1.54
N ILE A 47 -13.70 7.77 -1.82
CA ILE A 47 -14.81 6.85 -2.13
C ILE A 47 -15.68 6.63 -0.89
N THR A 48 -15.09 6.45 0.29
CA THR A 48 -15.85 6.17 1.51
C THR A 48 -16.59 7.39 2.03
N ASP A 49 -16.01 8.58 1.94
CA ASP A 49 -16.67 9.86 2.24
C ASP A 49 -17.81 10.16 1.26
N ALA A 50 -17.64 9.83 -0.02
CA ALA A 50 -18.69 10.02 -1.03
C ALA A 50 -19.90 9.10 -0.82
N ILE A 51 -19.71 7.95 -0.18
CA ILE A 51 -20.74 6.90 -0.02
C ILE A 51 -21.35 6.91 1.40
N THR A 52 -20.65 7.44 2.40
CA THR A 52 -20.98 7.21 3.81
C THR A 52 -20.95 8.50 4.64
N GLU A 53 -22.09 8.91 5.22
CA GLU A 53 -22.13 10.03 6.18
C GLU A 53 -21.53 9.66 7.57
N ASN A 54 -21.31 8.37 7.82
CA ASN A 54 -20.91 7.86 9.12
C ASN A 54 -19.37 7.78 9.27
N ARG A 55 -18.82 8.69 10.08
CA ARG A 55 -17.36 8.87 10.32
C ARG A 55 -16.60 7.61 10.76
N ALA A 56 -17.27 6.66 11.41
CA ALA A 56 -16.61 5.44 11.90
C ALA A 56 -16.12 4.54 10.73
N ILE A 57 -16.95 4.42 9.69
CA ILE A 57 -16.72 3.55 8.54
C ILE A 57 -15.70 4.19 7.57
N ALA A 58 -15.79 5.51 7.40
CA ALA A 58 -14.85 6.32 6.63
C ALA A 58 -13.39 6.15 7.06
N SER A 59 -13.13 5.78 8.32
CA SER A 59 -11.76 5.63 8.82
C SER A 59 -11.15 4.22 8.66
N THR A 60 -11.97 3.18 8.48
CA THR A 60 -11.52 1.77 8.52
C THR A 60 -11.42 1.15 7.12
N PHE A 61 -12.36 1.48 6.23
CA PHE A 61 -12.35 0.98 4.85
C PHE A 61 -11.13 1.44 4.03
N PRO A 62 -10.63 2.68 4.17
CA PRO A 62 -9.46 3.12 3.43
C PRO A 62 -8.20 2.33 3.74
N ALA A 63 -8.03 1.90 4.99
CA ALA A 63 -6.89 1.09 5.40
C ALA A 63 -6.87 -0.28 4.71
N LEU A 64 -8.04 -0.92 4.58
CA LEU A 64 -8.17 -2.21 3.91
C LEU A 64 -7.92 -2.10 2.40
N ILE A 65 -8.50 -1.10 1.75
CA ILE A 65 -8.30 -0.86 0.32
C ILE A 65 -6.84 -0.51 0.04
N ALA A 66 -6.22 0.33 0.88
CA ALA A 66 -4.80 0.66 0.77
C ALA A 66 -3.88 -0.55 0.92
N MET A 67 -4.21 -1.48 1.84
CA MET A 67 -3.48 -2.73 2.00
C MET A 67 -3.60 -3.63 0.75
N VAL A 68 -4.80 -3.77 0.18
CA VAL A 68 -5.03 -4.58 -1.04
C VAL A 68 -4.35 -3.94 -2.25
N GLY A 69 -4.43 -2.62 -2.40
CA GLY A 69 -3.76 -1.89 -3.48
C GLY A 69 -2.24 -2.02 -3.42
N ALA A 70 -1.65 -1.88 -2.24
CA ALA A 70 -0.22 -2.11 -2.04
C ALA A 70 0.18 -3.55 -2.38
N TRP A 71 -0.65 -4.55 -2.03
CA TRP A 71 -0.42 -5.94 -2.38
C TRP A 71 -0.46 -6.17 -3.91
N LEU A 72 -1.41 -5.56 -4.62
CA LEU A 72 -1.49 -5.65 -6.09
C LEU A 72 -0.31 -4.99 -6.79
N ILE A 73 0.11 -3.82 -6.33
CA ILE A 73 1.31 -3.12 -6.85
C ILE A 73 2.54 -4.01 -6.70
N ARG A 74 2.71 -4.64 -5.52
CA ARG A 74 3.79 -5.59 -5.28
C ARG A 74 3.76 -6.75 -6.27
N GLN A 75 2.61 -7.37 -6.50
CA GLN A 75 2.45 -8.48 -7.44
C GLN A 75 2.80 -8.06 -8.88
N LYS A 76 2.32 -6.88 -9.30
CA LYS A 76 2.61 -6.31 -10.62
C LYS A 76 4.12 -6.10 -10.81
N LEU A 77 4.77 -5.46 -9.84
CA LEU A 77 6.21 -5.19 -9.90
C LEU A 77 7.05 -6.48 -9.91
N ILE A 78 6.69 -7.48 -9.10
CA ILE A 78 7.38 -8.78 -9.11
C ILE A 78 7.18 -9.48 -10.46
N SER A 79 5.99 -9.39 -11.05
CA SER A 79 5.73 -9.95 -12.38
C SER A 79 6.51 -9.24 -13.48
N ASP A 80 6.71 -7.92 -13.39
CA ASP A 80 7.51 -7.17 -14.34
C ASP A 80 9.01 -7.48 -14.20
N ILE A 81 9.53 -7.68 -12.97
CA ILE A 81 10.91 -8.15 -12.77
C ILE A 81 11.13 -9.50 -13.45
N LYS A 82 10.21 -10.46 -13.27
CA LYS A 82 10.36 -11.81 -13.85
C LYS A 82 10.30 -11.87 -15.37
N LYS A 83 9.84 -10.79 -16.03
CA LYS A 83 9.74 -10.70 -17.48
C LYS A 83 10.97 -10.08 -18.14
N LEU A 84 11.87 -9.48 -17.36
CA LEU A 84 13.17 -8.94 -17.79
C LEU A 84 14.23 -10.04 -17.76
#